data_AF-A0A1G0J3Q0-F1
#
_entry.id   AF-A0A1G0J3Q0-F1
#
_cell.length_a   1.000
_cell.length_b   1.000
_cell.length_c   1.000
_cell.angle_alpha   90.00
_cell.angle_beta   90.00
_cell.angle_gamma   90.00
#
_symmetry.space_group_name_H-M   'P 1'
#
loop_
_entity.id
_entity.type
_entity.pdbx_description
1 polymer ?
#
loop_
_entity_poly.entity_id
_entity_poly.type
_entity_poly.pdbx_seq_one_letter_code
_entity_poly.pdbx_strand_id
1 'polypeptide(L)'
;MKPNNQPFHMILNHIQKDFINRSIVLMPAEIGGCNALTPFVIAGKRKLKILDADLIGRAFPKIHMCKPAVLGIVPRLAYIASQKGQVIKLEIHSISELEEKIRKITVEFNSSSVVATFLMNPEEARRAIIPASLSHVIQLGKDAPSMKHHQTGIITQHNNLVDQGFLKGSVTILTKAGTYKIFFQNEYLLMLKNNKKQVESPSIIHLIDEKTGHPLSSENLKRGLRVKIISLPAPAFWCNAFSKACVSGNVFDFI
;
A
#
# COMPACT_ATOMS: atom_id res chain seq x y z
N MET A 1 -1.74 -22.19 7.41
CA MET A 1 -2.81 -22.31 6.40
C MET A 1 -2.27 -21.79 5.08
N LYS A 2 -2.27 -22.57 3.99
CA LYS A 2 -1.82 -22.05 2.67
C LYS A 2 -2.79 -20.96 2.22
N PRO A 3 -2.32 -19.82 1.69
CA PRO A 3 -3.23 -18.77 1.21
C PRO A 3 -4.14 -19.34 0.12
N ASN A 4 -5.44 -19.04 0.22
CA ASN A 4 -6.41 -19.41 -0.82
C ASN A 4 -6.15 -18.56 -2.06
N ASN A 5 -5.57 -19.16 -3.09
CA ASN A 5 -5.23 -18.45 -4.32
C ASN A 5 -6.37 -18.46 -5.35
N GLN A 6 -7.49 -19.13 -5.04
CA GLN A 6 -8.62 -19.28 -5.96
C GLN A 6 -9.16 -17.94 -6.49
N PRO A 7 -9.33 -16.87 -5.68
CA PRO A 7 -9.91 -15.62 -6.16
C PRO A 7 -9.10 -14.98 -7.30
N PHE A 8 -7.77 -15.06 -7.22
CA PHE A 8 -6.89 -14.55 -8.27
C PHE A 8 -7.03 -15.29 -9.59
N HIS A 9 -7.08 -16.63 -9.54
CA HIS A 9 -7.28 -17.44 -10.74
C HIS A 9 -8.62 -17.10 -11.41
N MET A 10 -9.65 -16.86 -10.61
CA MET A 10 -10.97 -16.50 -11.11
C MET A 10 -10.98 -15.14 -11.79
N ILE A 11 -10.35 -14.11 -11.19
CA ILE A 11 -10.18 -12.80 -11.83
C ILE A 11 -9.44 -12.93 -13.16
N LEU A 12 -8.32 -13.65 -13.20
CA LEU A 12 -7.56 -13.85 -14.43
C LEU A 12 -8.38 -14.55 -15.51
N ASN A 13 -9.17 -15.56 -15.16
CA ASN A 13 -10.05 -16.23 -16.12
C ASN A 13 -11.10 -15.27 -16.70
N HIS A 14 -11.66 -14.36 -15.90
CA HIS A 14 -12.62 -13.36 -16.40
C HIS A 14 -11.92 -12.34 -17.30
N ILE A 15 -10.75 -11.84 -16.92
CA ILE A 15 -9.94 -10.94 -17.74
C ILE A 15 -9.58 -11.60 -19.08
N GLN A 16 -9.17 -12.88 -19.09
CA GLN A 16 -8.84 -13.59 -20.34
C GLN A 16 -10.05 -13.75 -21.27
N LYS A 17 -11.26 -13.91 -20.72
CA LYS A 17 -12.49 -13.96 -21.53
C LYS A 17 -12.84 -12.61 -22.14
N ASP A 18 -12.64 -11.53 -21.39
CA ASP A 18 -12.93 -10.16 -21.85
C ASP A 18 -11.87 -9.63 -22.83
N PHE A 19 -10.62 -10.08 -22.70
CA PHE A 19 -9.48 -9.63 -23.49
C PHE A 19 -8.85 -10.82 -24.25
N ILE A 20 -9.61 -11.35 -25.21
CA ILE A 20 -9.21 -12.50 -26.02
C ILE A 20 -7.92 -12.21 -26.78
N ASN A 21 -7.04 -13.21 -26.88
CA ASN A 21 -5.74 -13.13 -27.59
C ASN A 21 -4.76 -12.08 -27.03
N ARG A 22 -4.96 -11.59 -25.81
CA ARG A 22 -4.01 -10.70 -25.13
C ARG A 22 -3.13 -11.47 -24.16
N SER A 23 -1.83 -11.21 -24.20
CA SER A 23 -0.89 -11.69 -23.19
C SER A 23 -1.09 -10.90 -21.90
N ILE A 24 -1.16 -11.60 -20.77
CA ILE A 24 -1.28 -10.99 -19.44
C ILE A 24 0.10 -10.87 -18.80
N VAL A 25 0.42 -9.67 -18.32
CA VAL A 25 1.55 -9.39 -17.46
C VAL A 25 1.00 -8.83 -16.14
N LEU A 26 1.48 -9.33 -15.02
CA LEU A 26 1.03 -8.91 -13.70
C LEU A 26 1.97 -7.85 -13.12
N MET A 27 1.41 -6.94 -12.33
CA MET A 27 2.17 -6.08 -11.42
C MET A 27 1.36 -5.89 -10.14
N PRO A 28 2.00 -5.66 -8.99
CA PRO A 28 1.29 -5.26 -7.78
C PRO A 28 0.64 -3.88 -7.94
N ALA A 29 -0.45 -3.65 -7.21
CA ALA A 29 -1.01 -2.31 -7.10
C ALA A 29 -0.06 -1.39 -6.30
N GLU A 30 0.56 -1.93 -5.26
CA GLU A 30 1.50 -1.24 -4.39
C GLU A 30 2.58 -2.18 -3.86
N ILE A 31 3.71 -1.65 -3.43
CA ILE A 31 4.83 -2.42 -2.84
C ILE A 31 4.76 -2.53 -1.30
N GLY A 32 3.54 -2.64 -0.75
CA GLY A 32 3.27 -2.87 0.67
C GLY A 32 2.69 -4.24 0.97
N GLY A 33 3.13 -4.89 2.05
CA GLY A 33 2.51 -6.08 2.62
C GLY A 33 2.21 -7.21 1.62
N CYS A 34 1.00 -7.78 1.70
CA CYS A 34 0.58 -8.87 0.82
C CYS A 34 0.29 -8.42 -0.62
N ASN A 35 0.02 -7.13 -0.85
CA ASN A 35 -0.25 -6.57 -2.19
C ASN A 35 0.98 -6.70 -3.10
N ALA A 36 2.18 -6.54 -2.53
CA ALA A 36 3.44 -6.72 -3.26
C ALA A 36 3.70 -8.17 -3.68
N LEU A 37 3.34 -9.14 -2.83
CA LEU A 37 3.70 -10.56 -3.02
C LEU A 37 2.67 -11.35 -3.85
N THR A 38 1.43 -10.91 -3.78
CA THR A 38 0.28 -11.56 -4.41
C THR A 38 0.46 -11.85 -5.91
N PRO A 39 0.93 -10.90 -6.74
CA PRO A 39 1.20 -11.17 -8.16
C PRO A 39 2.20 -12.30 -8.40
N PHE A 40 3.22 -12.43 -7.55
CA PHE A 40 4.25 -13.48 -7.69
C PHE A 40 3.68 -14.88 -7.48
N VAL A 41 2.84 -15.03 -6.46
CA VAL A 41 2.18 -16.30 -6.15
C VAL A 41 1.37 -16.82 -7.34
N ILE A 42 0.72 -15.92 -8.07
CA ILE A 42 -0.14 -16.26 -9.20
C ILE A 42 0.65 -16.40 -10.50
N ALA A 43 1.62 -15.53 -10.72
CA ALA A 43 2.53 -15.61 -11.86
C ALA A 43 3.25 -16.97 -11.90
N GLY A 44 3.77 -17.45 -10.76
CA GLY A 44 4.41 -18.76 -10.67
C GLY A 44 3.48 -19.92 -11.05
N LYS A 45 2.22 -19.88 -10.59
CA LYS A 45 1.21 -20.91 -10.90
C LYS A 45 0.72 -20.88 -12.35
N ARG A 46 0.62 -19.68 -12.95
CA ARG A 46 0.08 -19.47 -14.31
C ARG A 46 1.17 -19.29 -15.37
N LYS A 47 2.45 -19.38 -14.97
CA LYS A 47 3.63 -19.09 -15.82
C LYS A 47 3.52 -17.72 -16.51
N LEU A 48 3.00 -16.72 -15.80
CA LEU A 48 2.88 -15.35 -16.30
C LEU A 48 4.13 -14.53 -15.97
N LYS A 49 4.37 -13.49 -16.74
CA LYS A 49 5.42 -12.51 -16.46
C LYS A 49 4.94 -11.53 -15.39
N ILE A 50 5.90 -11.03 -14.62
CA ILE A 50 5.69 -9.92 -13.68
C ILE A 50 6.45 -8.72 -14.23
N LEU A 51 5.79 -7.59 -14.29
CA LEU A 51 6.42 -6.31 -14.58
C LEU A 51 7.07 -5.78 -13.29
N ASP A 52 8.33 -5.40 -13.38
CA ASP A 52 9.05 -4.72 -12.29
C ASP A 52 8.57 -3.28 -12.15
N ALA A 53 7.40 -3.14 -11.54
CA ALA A 53 6.71 -1.89 -11.29
C ALA A 53 5.55 -2.08 -10.32
N ASP A 54 4.97 -0.96 -9.88
CA ASP A 54 3.68 -0.88 -9.22
C ASP A 54 3.02 0.47 -9.54
N LEU A 55 1.87 0.77 -8.94
CA LEU A 55 1.17 2.03 -9.18
C LEU A 55 1.58 3.16 -8.23
N ILE A 56 2.37 2.87 -7.18
CA ILE A 56 2.58 3.81 -6.06
C ILE A 56 4.06 3.97 -5.67
N GLY A 57 4.87 2.92 -5.67
CA GLY A 57 6.23 2.93 -5.15
C GLY A 57 6.32 2.90 -3.62
N ARG A 58 5.18 2.82 -2.94
CA ARG A 58 5.00 2.67 -1.48
C ARG A 58 3.55 2.25 -1.21
N ALA A 59 3.13 2.23 0.04
CA ALA A 59 1.70 2.10 0.38
C ALA A 59 1.08 3.45 0.76
N PHE A 60 -0.19 3.61 0.40
CA PHE A 60 -1.06 4.71 0.82
C PHE A 60 -2.47 4.21 1.15
N PRO A 61 -3.25 4.94 1.96
CA PRO A 61 -4.51 4.39 2.46
C PRO A 61 -5.60 4.26 1.39
N LYS A 62 -5.58 5.14 0.38
CA LYS A 62 -6.71 5.35 -0.56
C LYS A 62 -6.28 5.10 -2.00
N ILE A 63 -7.21 4.59 -2.82
CA ILE A 63 -6.93 4.20 -4.22
C ILE A 63 -6.57 5.43 -5.06
N HIS A 64 -7.17 6.59 -4.78
CA HIS A 64 -6.83 7.82 -5.51
C HIS A 64 -5.38 8.28 -5.30
N MET A 65 -4.68 7.74 -4.29
CA MET A 65 -3.28 8.03 -3.99
C MET A 65 -2.32 7.13 -4.80
N CYS A 66 -2.71 6.70 -5.98
CA CYS A 66 -1.82 6.03 -6.92
C CYS A 66 -1.47 6.95 -8.10
N LYS A 67 -0.30 6.72 -8.71
CA LYS A 67 0.18 7.53 -9.84
C LYS A 67 -0.84 7.67 -10.98
N PRO A 68 -1.52 6.63 -11.49
CA PRO A 68 -2.49 6.84 -12.56
C PRO A 68 -3.64 7.76 -12.15
N ALA A 69 -4.20 7.58 -10.95
CA ALA A 69 -5.29 8.41 -10.45
C ALA A 69 -4.87 9.89 -10.30
N VAL A 70 -3.67 10.15 -9.78
CA VAL A 70 -3.09 11.50 -9.68
C VAL A 70 -2.89 12.14 -11.05
N LEU A 71 -2.59 11.35 -12.07
CA LEU A 71 -2.50 11.80 -13.47
C LEU A 71 -3.87 11.90 -14.18
N GLY A 72 -4.98 11.73 -13.47
CA GLY A 72 -6.33 11.81 -14.02
C GLY A 72 -6.77 10.58 -14.82
N ILE A 73 -6.03 9.46 -14.75
CA ILE A 73 -6.40 8.22 -15.43
C ILE A 73 -7.46 7.51 -14.59
N VAL A 74 -8.64 7.32 -15.18
CA VAL A 74 -9.73 6.52 -14.60
C VAL A 74 -9.71 5.14 -15.24
N PRO A 75 -9.64 4.04 -14.46
CA PRO A 75 -9.70 2.71 -15.03
C PRO A 75 -11.12 2.44 -15.52
N ARG A 76 -11.27 1.88 -16.73
CA ARG A 76 -12.59 1.55 -17.29
C ARG A 76 -13.26 0.38 -16.55
N LEU A 77 -12.46 -0.60 -16.14
CA LEU A 77 -12.92 -1.85 -15.54
C LEU A 77 -12.18 -2.16 -14.25
N ALA A 78 -12.91 -2.74 -13.30
CA ALA A 78 -12.35 -3.42 -12.15
C ALA A 78 -13.00 -4.80 -11.96
N TYR A 79 -12.22 -5.78 -11.52
CA TYR A 79 -12.67 -7.12 -11.18
C TYR A 79 -12.40 -7.34 -9.71
N ILE A 80 -13.42 -7.74 -8.96
CA ILE A 80 -13.31 -8.03 -7.54
C ILE A 80 -13.76 -9.45 -7.26
N ALA A 81 -13.00 -10.20 -6.48
CA ALA A 81 -13.31 -11.60 -6.15
C ALA A 81 -13.27 -11.87 -4.65
N SER A 82 -14.24 -12.67 -4.19
CA SER A 82 -14.34 -13.11 -2.81
C SER A 82 -13.53 -14.40 -2.58
N GLN A 83 -13.18 -14.65 -1.32
CA GLN A 83 -12.55 -15.91 -0.92
C GLN A 83 -13.43 -17.15 -1.17
N LYS A 84 -14.75 -16.96 -1.32
CA LYS A 84 -15.74 -18.04 -1.54
C LYS A 84 -16.07 -18.25 -3.02
N GLY A 85 -15.34 -17.59 -3.92
CA GLY A 85 -15.44 -17.83 -5.36
C GLY A 85 -16.55 -17.06 -6.07
N GLN A 86 -16.93 -15.88 -5.58
CA GLN A 86 -17.72 -14.92 -6.36
C GLN A 86 -16.77 -13.96 -7.08
N VAL A 87 -17.06 -13.59 -8.34
CA VAL A 87 -16.37 -12.53 -9.06
C VAL A 87 -17.39 -11.52 -9.57
N ILE A 88 -17.13 -10.24 -9.32
CA ILE A 88 -17.93 -9.13 -9.83
C ILE A 88 -17.05 -8.31 -10.77
N LYS A 89 -17.57 -8.03 -11.95
CA LYS A 89 -16.99 -7.09 -12.91
C LYS A 89 -17.71 -5.75 -12.75
N LEU A 90 -16.93 -4.69 -12.62
CA LEU A 90 -17.42 -3.32 -12.44
C LEU A 90 -16.97 -2.47 -13.62
N GLU A 91 -17.92 -1.73 -14.19
CA GLU A 91 -17.63 -0.56 -15.01
C GLU A 91 -17.46 0.65 -14.09
N ILE A 92 -16.42 1.44 -14.37
CA ILE A 92 -15.94 2.50 -13.50
C ILE A 92 -15.83 3.79 -14.33
N HIS A 93 -16.42 4.87 -13.81
CA HIS A 93 -16.48 6.15 -14.49
C HIS A 93 -15.75 7.26 -13.72
N SER A 94 -15.38 7.00 -12.47
CA SER A 94 -14.52 7.88 -11.67
C SER A 94 -13.69 7.11 -10.64
N ILE A 95 -12.62 7.73 -10.14
CA ILE A 95 -11.81 7.15 -9.06
C ILE A 95 -12.58 7.06 -7.74
N SER A 96 -13.43 8.06 -7.43
CA SER A 96 -14.25 8.05 -6.22
C SER A 96 -15.23 6.88 -6.22
N GLU A 97 -15.88 6.63 -7.37
CA GLU A 97 -16.78 5.48 -7.55
C GLU A 97 -16.05 4.15 -7.38
N LEU A 98 -14.84 4.02 -7.93
CA LEU A 98 -14.00 2.84 -7.75
C LEU A 98 -13.74 2.53 -6.28
N GLU A 99 -13.30 3.55 -5.52
CA GLU A 99 -12.97 3.39 -4.11
C GLU A 99 -14.20 3.04 -3.27
N GLU A 100 -15.33 3.70 -3.51
CA GLU A 100 -16.58 3.43 -2.81
C GLU A 100 -17.10 2.02 -3.08
N LYS A 101 -17.17 1.61 -4.37
CA LYS A 101 -17.67 0.28 -4.77
C LYS A 101 -16.79 -0.84 -4.21
N ILE A 102 -15.47 -0.73 -4.37
CA ILE A 102 -14.55 -1.76 -3.86
C ILE A 102 -14.68 -1.91 -2.34
N ARG A 103 -14.78 -0.81 -1.59
CA ARG A 103 -14.95 -0.86 -0.12
C ARG A 103 -16.23 -1.58 0.27
N LYS A 104 -17.37 -1.18 -0.29
CA LYS A 104 -18.68 -1.79 0.02
C LYS A 104 -18.69 -3.29 -0.28
N ILE A 105 -18.24 -3.68 -1.47
CA ILE A 105 -18.20 -5.10 -1.89
C ILE A 105 -17.22 -5.89 -1.01
N THR A 106 -16.09 -5.29 -0.62
CA THR A 106 -15.12 -5.98 0.25
C THR A 106 -15.70 -6.29 1.62
N VAL A 107 -16.52 -5.39 2.19
CA VAL A 107 -17.25 -5.63 3.44
C VAL A 107 -18.20 -6.82 3.27
N GLU A 108 -18.99 -6.85 2.19
CA GLU A 108 -19.87 -7.98 1.87
C GLU A 108 -19.11 -9.30 1.67
N PHE A 109 -17.86 -9.22 1.19
CA PHE A 109 -16.98 -10.38 1.02
C PHE A 109 -16.27 -10.83 2.32
N ASN A 110 -16.79 -10.44 3.49
CA ASN A 110 -16.20 -10.69 4.82
C ASN A 110 -14.87 -9.96 5.02
N SER A 111 -14.81 -8.70 4.59
CA SER A 111 -13.67 -7.79 4.74
C SER A 111 -12.37 -8.26 4.07
N SER A 112 -12.44 -9.21 3.12
CA SER A 112 -11.30 -9.67 2.34
C SER A 112 -11.71 -9.96 0.92
N SER A 113 -11.06 -9.27 -0.02
CA SER A 113 -11.28 -9.44 -1.45
C SER A 113 -9.96 -9.32 -2.21
N VAL A 114 -9.98 -9.79 -3.45
CA VAL A 114 -8.92 -9.52 -4.42
C VAL A 114 -9.47 -8.56 -5.45
N VAL A 115 -8.67 -7.56 -5.85
CA VAL A 115 -9.04 -6.62 -6.89
C VAL A 115 -7.99 -6.62 -8.00
N ALA A 116 -8.46 -6.62 -9.25
CA ALA A 116 -7.68 -6.19 -10.41
C ALA A 116 -8.36 -4.96 -11.03
N THR A 117 -7.61 -3.88 -11.16
CA THR A 117 -8.05 -2.60 -11.75
C THR A 117 -6.85 -2.00 -12.48
N PHE A 118 -7.01 -0.82 -13.10
CA PHE A 118 -5.94 -0.18 -13.89
C PHE A 118 -5.34 -1.13 -14.92
N LEU A 119 -6.20 -1.88 -15.61
CA LEU A 119 -5.80 -2.69 -16.75
C LEU A 119 -5.31 -1.76 -17.86
N MET A 120 -4.06 -1.96 -18.28
CA MET A 120 -3.36 -1.03 -19.17
C MET A 120 -2.68 -1.78 -20.30
N ASN A 121 -2.65 -1.14 -21.47
CA ASN A 121 -1.71 -1.50 -22.53
C ASN A 121 -0.29 -0.99 -22.20
N PRO A 122 0.75 -1.42 -22.94
CA PRO A 122 2.13 -1.01 -22.66
C PRO A 122 2.41 0.50 -22.73
N GLU A 123 1.68 1.24 -23.57
CA GLU A 123 1.85 2.70 -23.70
C GLU A 123 1.30 3.43 -22.47
N GLU A 124 0.10 3.05 -22.02
CA GLU A 124 -0.51 3.55 -20.79
C GLU A 124 0.37 3.23 -19.58
N ALA A 125 0.84 1.98 -19.47
CA ALA A 125 1.69 1.53 -18.38
C ALA A 125 2.98 2.37 -18.29
N ARG A 126 3.64 2.65 -19.43
CA ARG A 126 4.88 3.47 -19.46
C ARG A 126 4.69 4.86 -18.82
N ARG A 127 3.49 5.44 -18.95
CA ARG A 127 3.16 6.75 -18.37
C ARG A 127 2.72 6.65 -16.91
N ALA A 128 1.97 5.60 -16.58
CA ALA A 128 1.17 5.54 -15.36
C ALA A 128 1.82 4.83 -14.17
N ILE A 129 2.86 4.01 -14.36
CA ILE A 129 3.45 3.18 -13.29
C ILE A 129 4.66 3.83 -12.63
N ILE A 130 5.07 3.32 -11.46
CA ILE A 130 6.40 3.54 -10.88
C ILE A 130 7.29 2.36 -11.31
N PRO A 131 8.28 2.57 -12.19
CA PRO A 131 9.14 1.48 -12.66
C PRO A 131 10.18 1.08 -11.59
N ALA A 132 10.68 -0.15 -11.71
CA ALA A 132 11.73 -0.73 -10.87
C ALA A 132 11.40 -0.80 -9.37
N SER A 133 10.12 -0.68 -8.99
CA SER A 133 9.74 -0.62 -7.57
C SER A 133 9.91 -1.96 -6.86
N LEU A 134 9.77 -3.10 -7.56
CA LEU A 134 10.02 -4.43 -6.98
C LEU A 134 11.51 -4.65 -6.76
N SER A 135 12.34 -4.35 -7.76
CA SER A 135 13.80 -4.41 -7.62
C SER A 135 14.29 -3.49 -6.51
N HIS A 136 13.72 -2.30 -6.39
CA HIS A 136 14.05 -1.35 -5.33
C HIS A 136 13.76 -1.93 -3.94
N VAL A 137 12.58 -2.48 -3.68
CA VAL A 137 12.27 -3.04 -2.34
C VAL A 137 13.04 -4.31 -2.02
N ILE A 138 13.39 -5.11 -3.02
CA ILE A 138 14.30 -6.25 -2.85
C ILE A 138 15.67 -5.76 -2.39
N GLN A 139 16.19 -4.70 -3.03
CA GLN A 139 17.47 -4.12 -2.63
C GLN A 139 17.40 -3.50 -1.22
N LEU A 140 16.35 -2.72 -0.94
CA LEU A 140 16.10 -2.16 0.39
C LEU A 140 16.05 -3.24 1.48
N GLY A 141 15.43 -4.39 1.20
CA GLY A 141 15.39 -5.53 2.12
C GLY A 141 16.77 -6.11 2.42
N LYS A 142 17.67 -6.16 1.44
CA LYS A 142 19.08 -6.57 1.64
C LYS A 142 19.85 -5.57 2.49
N ASP A 143 19.60 -4.28 2.28
CA ASP A 143 20.29 -3.19 2.97
C ASP A 143 19.72 -2.97 4.39
N ALA A 144 18.53 -3.50 4.69
CA ALA A 144 17.78 -3.27 5.92
C ALA A 144 18.57 -3.47 7.22
N PRO A 145 19.41 -4.52 7.38
CA PRO A 145 20.23 -4.70 8.58
C PRO A 145 21.19 -3.53 8.87
N SER A 146 21.62 -2.82 7.83
CA SER A 146 22.58 -1.72 7.89
C SER A 146 21.95 -0.32 7.85
N MET A 147 20.63 -0.23 7.68
CA MET A 147 19.94 1.04 7.55
C MET A 147 20.04 1.87 8.83
N LYS A 148 20.35 3.16 8.65
CA LYS A 148 20.31 4.14 9.74
C LYS A 148 18.87 4.32 10.21
N HIS A 149 18.70 4.40 11.52
CA HIS A 149 17.42 4.70 12.16
C HIS A 149 17.54 6.01 12.95
N HIS A 150 16.43 6.71 13.11
CA HIS A 150 16.37 7.97 13.84
C HIS A 150 16.72 7.76 15.31
N GLN A 151 15.99 6.84 15.95
CA GLN A 151 16.11 6.47 17.36
C GLN A 151 15.53 5.08 17.61
N THR A 152 15.94 4.50 18.73
CA THR A 152 15.30 3.34 19.34
C THR A 152 14.53 3.78 20.57
N GLY A 153 13.34 3.22 20.80
CA GLY A 153 12.51 3.57 21.92
C GLY A 153 11.45 2.53 22.25
N ILE A 154 10.64 2.84 23.26
CA ILE A 154 9.52 2.00 23.71
C ILE A 154 8.19 2.70 23.42
N ILE A 155 7.23 1.94 22.91
CA ILE A 155 5.86 2.41 22.75
C ILE A 155 5.24 2.62 24.13
N THR A 156 4.93 3.87 24.48
CA THR A 156 4.32 4.22 25.77
C THR A 156 2.81 4.42 25.65
N GLN A 157 2.33 4.84 24.47
CA GLN A 157 0.90 5.01 24.19
C GLN A 157 0.61 4.53 22.77
N HIS A 158 -0.56 3.92 22.61
CA HIS A 158 -1.10 3.52 21.32
C HIS A 158 -2.62 3.73 21.39
N ASN A 159 -3.13 4.61 20.55
CA ASN A 159 -4.54 4.90 20.42
C ASN A 159 -4.95 4.61 18.98
N ASN A 160 -5.94 3.75 18.79
CA ASN A 160 -6.47 3.45 17.47
C ASN A 160 -7.99 3.30 17.51
N LEU A 161 -8.60 3.51 16.34
CA LEU A 161 -10.01 3.28 16.11
C LEU A 161 -10.19 2.88 14.65
N VAL A 162 -11.23 2.09 14.38
CA VAL A 162 -11.66 1.80 13.01
C VAL A 162 -12.79 2.74 12.66
N ASP A 163 -12.58 3.57 11.63
CA ASP A 163 -13.57 4.54 11.14
C ASP A 163 -13.63 4.48 9.61
N GLN A 164 -14.84 4.33 9.07
CA GLN A 164 -15.11 4.13 7.64
C GLN A 164 -14.23 3.05 6.98
N GLY A 165 -13.89 2.01 7.74
CA GLY A 165 -13.02 0.90 7.32
C GLY A 165 -11.54 1.27 7.16
N PHE A 166 -11.08 2.29 7.88
CA PHE A 166 -9.66 2.60 8.03
C PHE A 166 -9.27 2.50 9.51
N LEU A 167 -8.11 1.91 9.78
CA LEU A 167 -7.50 1.94 11.11
C LEU A 167 -6.75 3.26 11.29
N LYS A 168 -7.35 4.21 12.01
CA LYS A 168 -6.77 5.52 12.28
C LYS A 168 -6.23 5.57 13.70
N GLY A 169 -5.16 6.32 13.92
CA GLY A 169 -4.62 6.44 15.27
C GLY A 169 -3.29 7.14 15.37
N SER A 170 -2.71 7.04 16.57
CA SER A 170 -1.36 7.49 16.84
C SER A 170 -0.64 6.58 17.84
N VAL A 171 0.67 6.55 17.72
CA VAL A 171 1.58 5.86 18.63
C VAL A 171 2.59 6.87 19.19
N THR A 172 2.81 6.83 20.51
CA THR A 172 3.83 7.60 21.20
C THR A 172 4.98 6.69 21.58
N ILE A 173 6.19 7.08 21.21
CA ILE A 173 7.43 6.34 21.45
C ILE A 173 8.37 7.21 22.27
N LEU A 174 8.76 6.71 23.45
CA LEU A 174 9.75 7.36 24.29
C LEU A 174 11.15 6.87 23.91
N THR A 175 12.05 7.80 23.61
CA THR A 175 13.44 7.53 23.24
C THR A 175 14.39 8.32 24.14
N LYS A 176 15.69 8.02 24.08
CA LYS A 176 16.72 8.83 24.77
C LYS A 176 16.80 10.28 24.28
N ALA A 177 16.40 10.53 23.02
CA ALA A 177 16.47 11.85 22.39
C ALA A 177 15.14 12.63 22.45
N GLY A 178 14.17 12.15 23.24
CA GLY A 178 12.84 12.77 23.39
C GLY A 178 11.70 11.86 22.92
N THR A 179 10.52 12.46 22.80
CA THR A 179 9.28 11.75 22.48
C THR A 179 8.94 11.88 21.01
N TYR A 180 8.69 10.75 20.36
CA TYR A 180 8.18 10.70 19.00
C TYR A 180 6.69 10.36 19.04
N LYS A 181 5.89 11.09 18.25
CA LYS A 181 4.48 10.78 18.02
C LYS A 181 4.27 10.54 16.54
N ILE A 182 3.75 9.37 16.19
CA ILE A 182 3.49 8.98 14.80
C ILE A 182 1.99 8.79 14.62
N PHE A 183 1.44 9.45 13.61
CA PHE A 183 0.05 9.33 13.21
C PHE A 183 -0.07 8.41 11.99
N PHE A 184 -1.14 7.63 11.96
CA PHE A 184 -1.39 6.66 10.90
C PHE A 184 -2.86 6.54 10.53
N GLN A 185 -3.11 6.16 9.29
CA GLN A 185 -4.38 5.63 8.80
C GLN A 185 -4.04 4.44 7.92
N ASN A 186 -4.09 3.23 8.46
CA ASN A 186 -3.45 2.01 7.91
C ASN A 186 -1.91 2.15 7.78
N GLU A 187 -1.43 3.17 7.07
CA GLU A 187 -0.01 3.51 6.89
C GLU A 187 0.43 4.66 7.81
N TYR A 188 1.72 4.74 8.13
CA TYR A 188 2.31 5.86 8.87
C TYR A 188 2.46 7.10 7.99
N LEU A 189 1.96 8.24 8.46
CA LEU A 189 1.76 9.43 7.63
C LEU A 189 2.44 10.69 8.15
N LEU A 190 2.53 10.85 9.47
CA LEU A 190 3.21 11.99 10.09
C LEU A 190 4.00 11.54 11.31
N MET A 191 5.23 12.00 11.41
CA MET A 191 6.09 11.83 12.58
C MET A 191 6.48 13.18 13.15
N LEU A 192 6.15 13.37 14.43
CA LEU A 192 6.56 14.51 15.24
C LEU A 192 7.63 14.06 16.24
N LYS A 193 8.60 14.93 16.54
CA LYS A 193 9.52 14.80 17.67
C LYS A 193 9.34 16.02 18.56
N ASN A 194 8.98 15.80 19.83
CA ASN A 194 8.68 16.88 20.78
C ASN A 194 7.73 17.94 20.17
N ASN A 195 6.63 17.48 19.55
CA ASN A 195 5.63 18.28 18.84
C ASN A 195 6.11 19.04 17.60
N LYS A 196 7.35 18.85 17.15
CA LYS A 196 7.86 19.43 15.89
C LYS A 196 7.85 18.38 14.77
N LYS A 197 7.28 18.73 13.62
CA LYS A 197 7.26 17.87 12.44
C LYS A 197 8.67 17.46 12.02
N GLN A 198 8.88 16.17 11.81
CA GLN A 198 10.15 15.61 11.35
C GLN A 198 10.01 15.02 9.94
N VAL A 199 9.01 14.16 9.77
CA VAL A 199 8.76 13.46 8.51
C VAL A 199 7.26 13.43 8.28
N GLU A 200 6.85 13.67 7.04
CA GLU A 200 5.47 13.54 6.58
C GLU A 200 5.46 12.74 5.28
N SER A 201 4.32 12.12 4.99
CA SER A 201 4.00 11.63 3.66
C SER A 201 4.26 12.74 2.62
N PRO A 202 4.88 12.45 1.47
CA PRO A 202 5.11 11.13 0.85
C PRO A 202 6.40 10.43 1.26
N SER A 203 7.20 10.99 2.17
CA SER A 203 8.32 10.24 2.76
C SER A 203 7.78 9.08 3.60
N ILE A 204 8.47 7.96 3.56
CA ILE A 204 8.00 6.73 4.20
C ILE A 204 8.47 6.73 5.64
N ILE A 205 7.58 6.42 6.56
CA ILE A 205 7.87 6.18 7.97
C ILE A 205 7.66 4.68 8.21
N HIS A 206 8.58 4.03 8.91
CA HIS A 206 8.40 2.65 9.36
C HIS A 206 8.90 2.47 10.78
N LEU A 207 8.25 1.53 11.47
CA LEU A 207 8.68 1.01 12.75
C LEU A 207 9.19 -0.41 12.54
N ILE A 208 10.35 -0.70 13.10
CA ILE A 208 10.95 -2.04 13.09
C ILE A 208 10.95 -2.55 14.53
N ASP A 209 10.47 -3.77 14.75
CA ASP A 209 10.58 -4.44 16.04
C ASP A 209 12.07 -4.63 16.40
N GLU A 210 12.50 -4.10 17.54
CA GLU A 210 13.92 -4.13 17.92
C GLU A 210 14.46 -5.55 18.10
N LYS A 211 13.62 -6.49 18.55
CA LYS A 211 13.99 -7.86 18.87
C LYS A 211 14.09 -8.72 17.61
N THR A 212 13.11 -8.63 16.72
CA THR A 212 13.02 -9.48 15.53
C THR A 212 13.65 -8.87 14.30
N GLY A 213 13.80 -7.55 14.26
CA GLY A 213 14.21 -6.83 13.05
C GLY A 213 13.13 -6.75 11.97
N HIS A 214 11.92 -7.24 12.24
CA HIS A 214 10.82 -7.22 11.28
C HIS A 214 10.08 -5.87 11.29
N PRO A 215 9.56 -5.43 10.13
CA PRO A 215 8.71 -4.25 10.07
C PRO A 215 7.38 -4.47 10.79
N LEU A 216 6.91 -3.44 11.49
CA LEU A 216 5.64 -3.42 12.22
C LEU A 216 4.59 -2.61 11.45
N SER A 217 3.49 -3.27 11.10
CA SER A 217 2.27 -2.61 10.65
C SER A 217 1.59 -1.88 11.80
N SER A 218 0.74 -0.89 11.47
CA SER A 218 -0.08 -0.16 12.46
C SER A 218 -1.00 -1.08 13.28
N GLU A 219 -1.45 -2.18 12.69
CA GLU A 219 -2.27 -3.21 13.33
C GLU A 219 -1.53 -3.99 14.43
N ASN A 220 -0.21 -4.09 14.34
CA ASN A 220 0.61 -4.90 15.25
C ASN A 220 1.22 -4.10 16.41
N LEU A 221 0.85 -2.82 16.54
CA LEU A 221 1.38 -1.94 17.58
C LEU A 221 0.79 -2.25 18.95
N LYS A 222 1.66 -2.32 19.96
CA LYS A 222 1.29 -2.56 21.36
C LYS A 222 2.17 -1.75 22.29
N ARG A 223 1.60 -1.26 23.39
CA ARG A 223 2.36 -0.63 24.47
C ARG A 223 3.40 -1.61 25.00
N GLY A 224 4.61 -1.11 25.26
CA GLY A 224 5.73 -1.90 25.76
C GLY A 224 6.63 -2.49 24.67
N LEU A 225 6.20 -2.49 23.39
CA LEU A 225 7.09 -2.90 22.30
C LEU A 225 8.26 -1.94 22.17
N ARG A 226 9.45 -2.49 22.01
CA ARG A 226 10.64 -1.72 21.69
C ARG A 226 10.85 -1.71 20.18
N VAL A 227 11.06 -0.53 19.63
CA VAL A 227 11.04 -0.28 18.20
C VAL A 227 12.20 0.62 17.76
N LYS A 228 12.68 0.40 16.54
CA LYS A 228 13.53 1.33 15.80
C LYS A 228 12.66 2.15 14.86
N ILE A 229 12.87 3.47 14.86
CA ILE A 229 12.14 4.40 13.99
C ILE A 229 12.99 4.68 12.76
N ILE A 230 12.49 4.35 11.57
CA ILE A 230 13.17 4.63 10.30
C ILE A 230 12.32 5.55 9.42
N SER A 231 12.99 6.30 8.55
CA SER A 231 12.33 6.97 7.43
C SER A 231 13.09 6.74 6.14
N LEU A 232 12.36 6.64 5.04
CA LEU A 232 12.93 6.48 3.71
C LEU A 232 12.44 7.61 2.80
N PRO A 233 13.24 8.00 1.79
CA PRO A 233 12.80 8.99 0.82
C PRO A 233 11.55 8.52 0.08
N ALA A 234 10.73 9.47 -0.35
CA ALA A 234 9.62 9.19 -1.24
C ALA A 234 10.12 8.73 -2.61
N PRO A 235 9.36 7.87 -3.33
CA PRO A 235 9.62 7.64 -4.75
C PRO A 235 9.59 8.96 -5.53
N ALA A 236 10.46 9.10 -6.52
CA ALA A 236 10.71 10.37 -7.22
C ALA A 236 9.43 11.04 -7.77
N PHE A 237 8.46 10.24 -8.23
CA PHE A 237 7.18 10.76 -8.70
C PHE A 237 6.50 11.64 -7.65
N TRP A 238 6.56 11.31 -6.36
CA TRP A 238 5.87 12.02 -5.29
C TRP A 238 6.59 13.28 -4.80
N CYS A 239 7.82 13.52 -5.25
CA CYS A 239 8.63 14.63 -4.76
C CYS A 239 8.28 15.99 -5.38
N ASN A 240 7.58 16.03 -6.51
CA ASN A 240 7.13 17.29 -7.11
C ASN A 240 5.91 17.85 -6.36
N ALA A 241 5.70 19.18 -6.45
CA ALA A 241 4.66 19.87 -5.69
C ALA A 241 3.24 19.35 -5.99
N PHE A 242 2.94 19.04 -7.26
CA PHE A 242 1.63 18.58 -7.69
C PHE A 242 1.28 17.22 -7.06
N SER A 243 2.12 16.20 -7.25
CA SER A 243 1.89 14.88 -6.68
C SER A 243 1.96 14.88 -5.16
N LYS A 244 2.85 15.71 -4.58
CA LYS A 244 3.00 15.81 -3.12
C LYS A 244 1.72 16.33 -2.48
N ALA A 245 1.07 17.33 -3.09
CA ALA A 245 -0.18 17.90 -2.58
C ALA A 245 -1.32 16.87 -2.50
N CYS A 246 -1.30 15.82 -3.34
CA CYS A 246 -2.31 14.76 -3.34
C CYS A 246 -2.19 13.77 -2.16
N VAL A 247 -1.06 13.77 -1.45
CA VAL A 247 -0.75 12.72 -0.44
C VAL A 247 -0.11 13.28 0.84
N SER A 248 -0.16 14.58 1.07
CA SER A 248 0.48 15.23 2.22
C SER A 248 -0.38 16.36 2.79
N GLY A 249 -0.05 16.82 4.00
CA GLY A 249 -0.79 17.90 4.67
C GLY A 249 -2.21 17.47 5.07
N ASN A 250 -3.19 18.33 4.76
CA ASN A 250 -4.59 18.17 5.19
C ASN A 250 -5.35 17.04 4.48
N VAL A 251 -4.69 16.25 3.63
CA VAL A 251 -5.32 15.09 2.97
C VAL A 251 -5.71 14.00 3.99
N PHE A 252 -5.23 14.11 5.22
CA PHE A 252 -5.53 13.21 6.33
C PHE A 252 -6.30 13.99 7.42
N ASP A 253 -7.64 13.96 7.33
CA ASP A 253 -8.58 14.73 8.18
C ASP A 253 -8.54 14.42 9.69
N PHE A 254 -7.61 13.59 10.16
CA PHE A 254 -7.57 13.04 11.53
C PHE A 254 -6.25 13.32 12.27
N ILE A 255 -5.34 14.08 11.65
CA ILE A 255 -4.00 14.40 12.20
C ILE A 255 -4.04 15.72 12.97
#